data_AF-A0A9W8JBT8-F1
#
_entry.id   AF-A0A9W8JBT8-F1
#
_cell.length_a   1.000
_cell.length_b   1.000
_cell.length_c   1.000
_cell.angle_alpha   90.00
_cell.angle_beta   90.00
_cell.angle_gamma   90.00
#
_symmetry.space_group_name_H-M   'P 1'
#
loop_
_entity.id
_entity.type
_entity.pdbx_description
1 polymer ?
#
loop_
_entity_poly.entity_id
_entity_poly.type
_entity_poly.pdbx_seq_one_letter_code
_entity_poly.pdbx_strand_id
1 'polypeptide(L)'
;MIKIKSCFELRVSLCDSCKYKQFKSVDDLLNMGYDEKAITPLPKYCVQGEWSYHLDTVATLAAEYKQQRGEKAKQVWWEEQERFWNDRMEHGLACRSARKLEHEKYEARRYEMLEKIREERVKRMNEKLTELGWEKEAERYLKTEPYKYVYKEKPLTDDEWAVIMPELTALMEIEREKLRKEEIGEHIKRRIDKWLKPAFTAFILSRPPNEINPNILEVALSDQWRTVLCTEPFSEDLTESSVQSAGSQIPEFAQSWRKDRIGQLLELVRKSKTYSGQEVTEDVLHLACTMFRCTNCKCGGPGEVNTYAHTLVHSCNFLWMYSPIVQVAPRDAKHLPPPELPDDGYSARKRPIIRLYREEERHILTTLEHVGIWVGLDPHIVFDDVAHEHMLSLLDTLGWSCDTTVAEMEERQPYVECFCECYHDPKKPLSRKIYRWKKAVSIII
;
A
#
# COMPACT_ATOMS: atom_id res chain seq x y z
N MET A 1 22.96 -28.49 29.10
CA MET A 1 22.71 -28.07 30.49
C MET A 1 21.41 -28.68 30.97
N ILE A 2 21.44 -29.48 32.04
CA ILE A 2 20.25 -30.03 32.69
C ILE A 2 19.51 -28.86 33.36
N LYS A 3 18.26 -28.58 32.99
CA LYS A 3 17.45 -27.54 33.64
C LYS A 3 17.04 -28.04 35.02
N ILE A 4 17.80 -27.66 36.05
CA ILE A 4 17.40 -27.90 37.44
C ILE A 4 16.24 -26.96 37.75
N LYS A 5 15.05 -27.51 37.99
CA LYS A 5 13.90 -26.75 38.46
C LYS A 5 13.84 -26.85 39.98
N SER A 6 14.14 -25.74 40.66
CA SER A 6 13.99 -25.66 42.11
C SER A 6 12.50 -25.61 42.46
N CYS A 7 12.03 -26.56 43.28
CA CYS A 7 10.73 -26.47 43.92
C CYS A 7 10.94 -25.77 45.26
N PHE A 8 10.68 -24.47 45.30
CA PHE A 8 10.93 -23.63 46.48
C PHE A 8 10.14 -24.10 47.70
N GLU A 9 8.97 -24.66 47.48
CA GLU A 9 8.06 -25.15 48.52
C GLU A 9 8.52 -26.47 49.12
N LEU A 10 9.24 -27.32 48.37
CA LEU A 10 9.85 -28.52 48.93
C LEU A 10 11.30 -28.28 49.36
N ARG A 11 11.89 -27.14 48.96
CA ARG A 11 13.33 -26.83 49.13
C ARG A 11 14.24 -27.93 48.54
N VAL A 12 13.75 -28.62 47.52
CA VAL A 12 14.50 -29.62 46.76
C VAL A 12 14.80 -29.10 45.36
N SER A 13 16.01 -29.39 44.88
CA SER A 13 16.42 -29.12 43.51
C SER A 13 16.67 -30.47 42.83
N LEU A 14 15.82 -30.82 41.88
CA LEU A 14 15.88 -32.08 41.17
C LEU A 14 16.07 -31.82 39.68
N CYS A 15 16.89 -32.64 39.02
CA CYS A 15 16.87 -32.72 37.57
C CYS A 15 15.59 -33.41 37.09
N ASP A 16 15.25 -33.24 35.81
CA ASP A 16 14.03 -33.83 35.24
C ASP A 16 13.98 -35.35 35.44
N SER A 17 15.10 -36.08 35.33
CA SER A 17 15.13 -37.54 35.52
C SER A 17 14.91 -37.96 36.98
N CYS A 18 15.47 -37.25 37.95
CA CYS A 18 15.25 -37.52 39.37
C CYS A 18 13.84 -37.13 39.82
N LYS A 19 13.20 -36.15 39.17
CA LYS A 19 11.82 -35.75 39.46
C LYS A 19 10.86 -36.93 39.34
N TYR A 20 10.98 -37.78 38.33
CA TYR A 20 10.10 -38.96 38.17
C TYR A 20 10.32 -40.05 39.21
N LYS A 21 11.54 -40.13 39.76
CA LYS A 21 11.85 -41.10 40.79
C LYS A 21 11.33 -40.65 42.16
N GLN A 22 11.37 -39.34 42.39
CA GLN A 22 11.08 -38.72 43.68
C GLN A 22 9.64 -38.24 43.82
N PHE A 23 8.85 -38.22 42.74
CA PHE A 23 7.43 -37.87 42.80
C PHE A 23 6.56 -39.03 42.33
N LYS A 24 5.49 -39.30 43.08
CA LYS A 24 4.55 -40.40 42.84
C LYS A 24 3.12 -39.90 42.85
N SER A 25 2.26 -40.48 42.00
CA SER A 25 0.82 -40.19 42.01
C SER A 25 0.19 -40.66 43.33
N VAL A 26 -1.05 -40.22 43.61
CA VAL A 26 -1.79 -40.74 44.78
C VAL A 26 -1.93 -42.26 44.67
N ASP A 27 -2.30 -42.76 43.49
CA ASP A 27 -2.50 -44.19 43.25
C ASP A 27 -1.21 -44.99 43.49
N ASP A 28 -0.06 -44.48 43.03
CA ASP A 28 1.24 -45.09 43.32
C ASP A 28 1.51 -45.17 44.83
N LEU A 29 1.20 -44.11 45.57
CA LEU A 29 1.43 -44.06 47.02
C LEU A 29 0.47 -44.97 47.80
N LEU A 30 -0.79 -45.04 47.39
CA LEU A 30 -1.75 -45.98 47.97
C LEU A 30 -1.33 -47.43 47.71
N ASN A 31 -0.85 -47.74 46.50
CA ASN A 31 -0.28 -49.05 46.17
C ASN A 31 0.99 -49.38 46.97
N MET A 32 1.72 -48.35 47.42
CA MET A 32 2.87 -48.48 48.32
C MET A 32 2.47 -48.62 49.80
N GLY A 33 1.16 -48.60 50.13
CA GLY A 33 0.64 -48.82 51.48
C GLY A 33 0.61 -47.59 52.37
N TYR A 34 0.66 -46.38 51.80
CA TYR A 34 0.48 -45.13 52.54
C TYR A 34 -1.01 -44.85 52.78
N ASP A 35 -1.33 -44.30 53.96
CA ASP A 35 -2.70 -43.88 54.30
C ASP A 35 -3.03 -42.57 53.59
N GLU A 36 -4.14 -42.54 52.86
CA GLU A 36 -4.62 -41.35 52.14
C GLU A 36 -4.67 -40.12 53.04
N LYS A 37 -5.13 -40.28 54.30
CA LYS A 37 -5.27 -39.18 55.26
C LYS A 37 -3.93 -38.56 55.67
N ALA A 38 -2.84 -39.32 55.59
CA ALA A 38 -1.49 -38.82 55.84
C ALA A 38 -0.90 -38.10 54.61
N ILE A 39 -1.45 -38.34 53.42
CA ILE A 39 -1.01 -37.74 52.15
C ILE A 39 -1.78 -36.46 51.86
N THR A 40 -3.08 -36.39 52.17
CA THR A 40 -3.96 -35.25 51.84
C THR A 40 -3.44 -33.86 52.26
N PRO A 41 -2.81 -33.66 53.43
CA PRO A 41 -2.34 -32.33 53.83
C PRO A 41 -1.10 -31.85 53.05
N LEU A 42 -0.51 -32.71 52.20
CA LEU A 42 0.66 -32.34 51.42
C LEU A 42 0.30 -31.50 50.19
N PRO A 43 1.18 -30.56 49.81
CA PRO A 43 1.07 -29.90 48.53
C PRO A 43 1.24 -30.90 47.40
N LYS A 44 0.28 -30.90 46.47
CA LYS A 44 0.34 -31.66 45.22
C LYS A 44 1.08 -30.87 44.15
N TYR A 45 1.87 -31.57 43.33
CA TYR A 45 2.66 -30.96 42.26
C TYR A 45 2.31 -31.55 40.91
N CYS A 46 2.13 -30.70 39.90
CA CYS A 46 1.91 -31.18 38.55
C CYS A 46 3.24 -31.65 37.92
N VAL A 47 3.32 -32.94 37.60
CA VAL A 47 4.44 -33.58 36.91
C VAL A 47 3.85 -34.23 35.65
N GLN A 48 4.22 -33.72 34.47
CA GLN A 48 3.70 -34.19 33.17
C GLN A 48 2.17 -34.14 33.01
N GLY A 49 1.48 -33.28 33.75
CA GLY A 49 0.01 -33.17 33.68
C GLY A 49 -0.71 -33.94 34.79
N GLU A 50 0.00 -34.74 35.59
CA GLU A 50 -0.56 -35.48 36.72
C GLU A 50 -0.14 -34.87 38.07
N TRP A 51 -1.02 -34.96 39.07
CA TRP A 51 -0.72 -34.51 40.43
C TRP A 51 0.07 -35.59 41.19
N SER A 52 1.25 -35.23 41.65
CA SER A 52 2.18 -36.13 42.34
C SER A 52 2.72 -35.50 43.63
N TYR A 53 3.20 -36.35 44.53
CA TYR A 53 3.73 -35.96 45.84
C TYR A 53 5.18 -36.42 45.98
N HIS A 54 5.97 -35.66 46.73
CA HIS A 54 7.37 -35.97 46.97
C HIS A 54 7.50 -37.16 47.94
N LEU A 55 8.13 -38.24 47.47
CA LEU A 55 8.12 -39.54 48.12
C LEU A 55 8.72 -39.51 49.54
N ASP A 56 9.89 -38.90 49.71
CA ASP A 56 10.54 -38.82 51.02
C ASP A 56 9.67 -38.05 52.03
N THR A 57 8.99 -37.00 51.56
CA THR A 57 8.11 -36.18 52.41
C THR A 57 6.88 -36.97 52.83
N VAL A 58 6.27 -37.72 51.91
CA VAL A 58 5.15 -38.63 52.22
C VAL A 58 5.59 -39.68 53.23
N ALA A 59 6.78 -40.27 53.05
CA ALA A 59 7.30 -41.29 53.95
C ALA A 59 7.49 -40.75 55.39
N THR A 60 8.03 -39.54 55.54
CA THR A 60 8.18 -38.88 56.85
C THR A 60 6.83 -38.61 57.50
N LEU A 61 5.88 -37.98 56.81
CA LEU A 61 4.58 -37.64 57.39
C LEU A 61 3.74 -38.87 57.72
N ALA A 62 3.80 -39.92 56.90
CA ALA A 62 3.12 -41.18 57.19
C ALA A 62 3.67 -41.84 58.47
N ALA A 63 4.97 -41.73 58.73
CA ALA A 63 5.58 -42.20 59.97
C ALA A 63 5.12 -41.38 61.18
N GLU A 64 5.05 -40.05 61.06
CA GLU A 64 4.54 -39.14 62.10
C GLU A 64 3.06 -39.38 62.40
N TYR A 65 2.23 -39.54 61.37
CA TYR A 65 0.79 -39.81 61.52
C TYR A 65 0.51 -41.11 62.28
N LYS A 66 1.31 -42.16 62.02
CA LYS A 66 1.22 -43.44 62.73
C LYS A 66 1.53 -43.34 64.23
N GLN A 67 2.33 -42.35 64.64
CA GLN A 67 2.68 -42.13 66.05
C GLN A 67 1.55 -41.45 66.84
N GLN A 68 0.62 -40.78 66.16
CA GLN A 68 -0.49 -40.08 66.82
C GLN A 68 -1.55 -41.06 67.34
N ARG A 69 -1.80 -41.03 68.66
CA ARG A 69 -2.76 -41.92 69.33
C ARG A 69 -4.10 -41.23 69.54
N GLY A 70 -5.15 -41.80 68.94
CA GLY A 70 -6.53 -41.31 69.05
C GLY A 70 -6.88 -40.27 68.00
N GLU A 71 -8.17 -40.21 67.64
CA GLU A 71 -8.66 -39.40 66.52
C GLU A 71 -8.43 -37.90 66.74
N LYS A 72 -8.59 -37.43 67.98
CA LYS A 72 -8.37 -36.01 68.33
C LYS A 72 -6.92 -35.57 68.14
N ALA A 73 -5.95 -36.42 68.49
CA ALA A 73 -4.52 -36.10 68.29
C ALA A 73 -4.15 -36.10 66.80
N LYS A 74 -4.72 -37.03 66.02
CA LYS A 74 -4.57 -37.07 64.56
C LYS A 74 -5.15 -35.84 63.88
N GLN A 75 -6.31 -35.37 64.32
CA GLN A 75 -6.93 -34.15 63.81
C GLN A 75 -6.07 -32.91 64.08
N VAL A 76 -5.58 -32.75 65.32
CA VAL A 76 -4.69 -31.63 65.68
C VAL A 76 -3.40 -31.66 64.85
N TRP A 77 -2.75 -32.82 64.74
CA TRP A 77 -1.56 -32.98 63.90
C TRP A 77 -1.86 -32.61 62.43
N TRP A 78 -3.03 -33.01 61.92
CA TRP A 78 -3.42 -32.71 60.55
C TRP A 78 -3.57 -31.21 60.32
N GLU A 79 -4.24 -30.49 61.22
CA GLU A 79 -4.39 -29.02 61.16
C GLU A 79 -3.02 -28.31 61.25
N GLU A 80 -2.09 -28.84 62.06
CA GLU A 80 -0.73 -28.31 62.15
C GLU A 80 0.07 -28.52 60.87
N GLN A 81 -0.03 -29.69 60.24
CA GLN A 81 0.64 -29.98 58.96
C GLN A 81 0.04 -29.16 57.82
N GLU A 82 -1.28 -29.05 57.74
CA GLU A 82 -1.95 -28.21 56.75
C GLU A 82 -1.46 -26.77 56.86
N ARG A 83 -1.45 -26.19 58.07
CA ARG A 83 -0.91 -24.86 58.31
C ARG A 83 0.56 -24.74 57.91
N PHE A 84 1.41 -25.68 58.32
CA PHE A 84 2.83 -25.69 57.98
C PHE A 84 3.09 -25.70 56.47
N TRP A 85 2.37 -26.54 55.73
CA TRP A 85 2.51 -26.64 54.29
C TRP A 85 1.94 -25.44 53.56
N ASN A 86 0.83 -24.88 54.03
CA ASN A 86 0.28 -23.62 53.51
C ASN A 86 1.29 -22.47 53.67
N ASP A 87 1.84 -22.28 54.87
CA ASP A 87 2.87 -21.26 55.13
C ASP A 87 4.09 -21.44 54.20
N ARG A 88 4.51 -22.70 53.99
CA ARG A 88 5.65 -23.03 53.13
C ARG A 88 5.35 -22.82 51.64
N MET A 89 4.12 -23.10 51.20
CA MET A 89 3.65 -22.84 49.85
C MET A 89 3.57 -21.33 49.57
N GLU A 90 3.01 -20.55 50.50
CA GLU A 90 2.97 -19.09 50.42
C GLU A 90 4.38 -18.51 50.34
N HIS A 91 5.29 -18.96 51.21
CA HIS A 91 6.69 -18.54 51.16
C HIS A 91 7.35 -18.88 49.80
N GLY A 92 7.14 -20.07 49.26
CA GLY A 92 7.73 -20.45 47.97
C GLY A 92 7.13 -19.69 46.77
N LEU A 93 5.84 -19.35 46.81
CA LEU A 93 5.21 -18.42 45.88
C LEU A 93 5.84 -17.03 45.99
N ALA A 94 6.03 -16.52 47.20
CA ALA A 94 6.70 -15.24 47.43
C ALA A 94 8.13 -15.23 46.88
N CYS A 95 8.92 -16.30 47.09
CA CYS A 95 10.27 -16.43 46.52
C CYS A 95 10.26 -16.44 44.98
N ARG A 96 9.31 -17.14 44.35
CA ARG A 96 9.17 -17.14 42.89
C ARG A 96 8.85 -15.75 42.35
N SER A 97 7.88 -15.08 42.97
CA SER A 97 7.51 -13.71 42.62
C SER A 97 8.68 -12.75 42.79
N ALA A 98 9.43 -12.86 43.90
CA ALA A 98 10.61 -12.05 44.14
C ALA A 98 11.70 -12.28 43.09
N ARG A 99 12.01 -13.54 42.74
CA ARG A 99 12.98 -13.88 41.70
C ARG A 99 12.56 -13.41 40.31
N LYS A 100 11.27 -13.54 39.98
CA LYS A 100 10.71 -13.02 38.73
C LYS A 100 10.85 -11.51 38.66
N LEU A 101 10.48 -10.80 39.73
CA LEU A 101 10.61 -9.35 39.83
C LEU A 101 12.07 -8.90 39.72
N GLU A 102 13.01 -9.62 40.34
CA GLU A 102 14.44 -9.33 40.24
C GLU A 102 14.96 -9.49 38.81
N HIS A 103 14.53 -10.55 38.12
CA HIS A 103 14.87 -10.78 36.72
C HIS A 103 14.29 -9.69 35.81
N GLU A 104 13.03 -9.31 35.99
CA GLU A 104 12.40 -8.21 35.25
C GLU A 104 13.12 -6.89 35.48
N LYS A 105 13.49 -6.59 36.73
CA LYS A 105 14.32 -5.42 37.07
C LYS A 105 15.70 -5.48 36.42
N TYR A 106 16.30 -6.66 36.34
CA TYR A 106 17.60 -6.84 35.67
C TYR A 106 17.48 -6.60 34.15
N GLU A 107 16.48 -7.17 33.49
CA GLU A 107 16.25 -6.97 32.05
C GLU A 107 15.90 -5.51 31.75
N ALA A 108 15.12 -4.84 32.59
CA ALA A 108 14.83 -3.42 32.46
C ALA A 108 16.12 -2.58 32.54
N ARG A 109 16.97 -2.80 33.56
CA ARG A 109 18.27 -2.11 33.68
C ARG A 109 19.19 -2.41 32.50
N ARG A 110 19.21 -3.66 32.03
CA ARG A 110 20.00 -4.06 30.87
C ARG A 110 19.50 -3.34 29.61
N TYR A 111 18.20 -3.28 29.40
CA TYR A 111 17.59 -2.56 28.29
C TYR A 111 17.95 -1.07 28.32
N GLU A 112 17.79 -0.40 29.47
CA GLU A 112 18.18 1.00 29.64
C GLU A 112 19.67 1.24 29.36
N MET A 113 20.54 0.34 29.85
CA MET A 113 21.97 0.40 29.58
C MET A 113 22.28 0.25 28.08
N LEU A 114 21.64 -0.71 27.41
CA LEU A 114 21.82 -0.92 25.97
C LEU A 114 21.31 0.27 25.15
N GLU A 115 20.22 0.91 25.57
CA GLU A 115 19.70 2.09 24.90
C GLU A 115 20.65 3.28 25.01
N LYS A 116 21.22 3.52 26.19
CA LYS A 116 22.27 4.53 26.38
C LYS A 116 23.48 4.27 25.48
N ILE A 117 23.92 3.01 25.39
CA ILE A 117 25.03 2.63 24.49
C ILE A 117 24.66 2.93 23.03
N ARG A 118 23.42 2.67 22.60
CA ARG A 118 22.97 2.98 21.23
C ARG A 118 22.95 4.49 20.97
N GLU A 119 22.41 5.28 21.88
CA GLU A 119 22.40 6.74 21.79
C GLU A 119 23.82 7.31 21.71
N GLU A 120 24.74 6.85 22.56
CA GLU A 120 26.15 7.22 22.54
C GLU A 120 26.83 6.83 21.22
N ARG A 121 26.53 5.63 20.70
CA ARG A 121 27.04 5.18 19.39
C ARG A 121 26.54 6.06 18.26
N VAL A 122 25.24 6.34 18.18
CA VAL A 122 24.65 7.24 17.16
C VAL A 122 25.31 8.60 17.24
N LYS A 123 25.42 9.17 18.44
CA LYS A 123 26.06 10.48 18.65
C LYS A 123 27.51 10.49 18.16
N ARG A 124 28.32 9.51 18.57
CA ARG A 124 29.74 9.42 18.18
C ARG A 124 29.89 9.19 16.68
N MET A 125 29.06 8.35 16.07
CA MET A 125 29.05 8.14 14.62
C MET A 125 28.68 9.42 13.88
N ASN A 126 27.66 10.14 14.34
CA ASN A 126 27.22 11.40 13.76
C ASN A 126 28.33 12.45 13.83
N GLU A 127 28.96 12.64 15.00
CA GLU A 127 30.11 13.54 15.17
C GLU A 127 31.24 13.20 14.18
N LYS A 128 31.62 11.93 14.07
CA LYS A 128 32.66 11.49 13.12
C LYS A 128 32.29 11.69 11.66
N LEU A 129 31.03 11.46 11.28
CA LEU A 129 30.55 11.67 9.91
C LEU A 129 30.46 13.17 9.59
N THR A 130 30.04 14.00 10.55
CA THR A 130 30.04 15.46 10.44
C THR A 130 31.45 16.00 10.25
N GLU A 131 32.44 15.51 11.01
CA GLU A 131 33.86 15.85 10.83
C GLU A 131 34.36 15.55 9.40
N LEU A 132 33.81 14.51 8.75
CA LEU A 132 34.10 14.12 7.37
C LEU A 132 33.25 14.86 6.32
N GLY A 133 32.35 15.76 6.72
CA GLY A 133 31.50 16.53 5.81
C GLY A 133 30.22 15.82 5.36
N TRP A 134 29.73 14.84 6.13
CA TRP A 134 28.51 14.07 5.86
C TRP A 134 27.36 14.41 6.81
N GLU A 135 27.31 15.64 7.34
CA GLU A 135 26.36 16.03 8.39
C GLU A 135 24.89 15.74 8.02
N LYS A 136 24.45 16.17 6.83
CA LYS A 136 23.06 16.01 6.38
C LYS A 136 22.70 14.55 6.11
N GLU A 137 23.60 13.84 5.46
CA GLU A 137 23.44 12.43 5.11
C GLU A 137 23.38 11.56 6.36
N ALA A 138 24.27 11.83 7.33
CA ALA A 138 24.36 11.11 8.59
C ALA A 138 23.11 11.29 9.46
N GLU A 139 22.61 12.52 9.58
CA GLU A 139 21.39 12.81 10.35
C GLU A 139 20.21 11.96 9.84
N ARG A 140 20.05 11.88 8.52
CA ARG A 140 18.97 11.08 7.91
C ARG A 140 19.22 9.59 8.06
N TYR A 141 20.40 9.10 7.65
CA TYR A 141 20.71 7.66 7.61
C TYR A 141 20.65 7.02 9.00
N LEU A 142 21.22 7.67 10.01
CA LEU A 142 21.26 7.15 11.38
C LEU A 142 19.88 7.14 12.05
N LYS A 143 18.92 7.93 11.55
CA LYS A 143 17.54 7.95 12.03
C LYS A 143 16.71 6.80 11.44
N THR A 144 16.98 6.38 10.21
CA THR A 144 16.13 5.43 9.47
C THR A 144 16.69 4.01 9.39
N GLU A 145 18.00 3.84 9.21
CA GLU A 145 18.63 2.52 8.97
C GLU A 145 19.80 2.16 9.91
N PRO A 146 19.76 2.44 11.23
CA PRO A 146 20.92 2.27 12.09
C PRO A 146 21.26 0.80 12.46
N TYR A 147 20.48 -0.19 12.02
CA TYR A 147 20.45 -1.49 12.69
C TYR A 147 21.81 -2.20 12.77
N LYS A 148 22.57 -2.25 11.67
CA LYS A 148 23.84 -3.00 11.59
C LYS A 148 24.93 -2.45 12.52
N TYR A 149 25.03 -1.13 12.66
CA TYR A 149 26.15 -0.46 13.34
C TYR A 149 25.81 0.07 14.73
N VAL A 150 24.53 0.37 15.00
CA VAL A 150 24.09 0.94 16.27
C VAL A 150 23.69 -0.13 17.28
N TYR A 151 23.12 -1.26 16.84
CA TYR A 151 22.63 -2.32 17.74
C TYR A 151 23.76 -3.26 18.19
N LYS A 152 24.74 -2.70 18.90
CA LYS A 152 25.84 -3.44 19.53
C LYS A 152 25.79 -3.26 21.04
N GLU A 153 26.23 -4.27 21.78
CA GLU A 153 26.27 -4.23 23.26
C GLU A 153 27.46 -3.43 23.83
N LYS A 154 28.35 -2.92 22.97
CA LYS A 154 29.56 -2.20 23.36
C LYS A 154 29.60 -0.79 22.75
N PRO A 155 30.13 0.21 23.45
CA PRO A 155 30.40 1.52 22.89
C PRO A 155 31.29 1.43 21.64
N LEU A 156 31.11 2.36 20.71
CA LEU A 156 31.93 2.45 19.50
C LEU A 156 33.35 2.85 19.87
N THR A 157 34.34 2.04 19.50
CA THR A 157 35.76 2.33 19.69
C THR A 157 36.39 2.92 18.42
N ASP A 158 37.55 3.56 18.53
CA ASP A 158 38.24 4.13 17.36
C ASP A 158 38.74 3.04 16.39
N ASP A 159 39.14 1.87 16.90
CA ASP A 159 39.52 0.73 16.07
C ASP A 159 38.31 0.17 15.30
N GLU A 160 37.15 0.03 15.97
CA GLU A 160 35.91 -0.40 15.31
C GLU A 160 35.50 0.64 14.26
N TRP A 161 35.60 1.94 14.60
CA TRP A 161 35.35 3.03 13.68
C TRP A 161 36.23 2.95 12.42
N ALA A 162 37.54 2.75 12.57
CA ALA A 162 38.46 2.63 11.44
C ALA A 162 38.09 1.49 10.48
N VAL A 163 37.51 0.40 11.00
CA VAL A 163 37.04 -0.73 10.19
C VAL A 163 35.73 -0.41 9.46
N ILE A 164 34.76 0.24 10.13
CA ILE A 164 33.42 0.49 9.53
C ILE A 164 33.35 1.75 8.68
N MET A 165 34.26 2.71 8.89
CA MET A 165 34.25 4.01 8.25
C MET A 165 34.19 3.93 6.71
N PRO A 166 34.99 3.11 6.00
CA PRO A 166 34.92 3.04 4.53
C PRO A 166 33.54 2.60 4.01
N GLU A 167 32.90 1.63 4.68
CA GLU A 167 31.56 1.16 4.31
C GLU A 167 30.51 2.26 4.57
N LEU A 168 30.60 2.96 5.71
CA LEU A 168 29.69 4.07 6.01
C LEU A 168 29.86 5.23 5.02
N THR A 169 31.08 5.58 4.64
CA THR A 169 31.32 6.64 3.64
C THR A 169 30.67 6.30 2.28
N ALA A 170 30.79 5.05 1.82
CA ALA A 170 30.10 4.61 0.60
C ALA A 170 28.57 4.71 0.72
N LEU A 171 28.02 4.41 1.90
CA LEU A 171 26.58 4.59 2.16
C LEU A 171 26.18 6.07 2.20
N MET A 172 27.04 6.96 2.71
CA MET A 172 26.77 8.40 2.70
C MET A 172 26.75 8.98 1.27
N GLU A 173 27.57 8.47 0.37
CA GLU A 173 27.51 8.87 -1.06
C GLU A 173 26.16 8.49 -1.70
N ILE A 174 25.67 7.29 -1.41
CA ILE A 174 24.35 6.83 -1.87
C ILE A 174 23.27 7.74 -1.27
N GLU A 175 23.36 8.07 0.01
CA GLU A 175 22.38 8.91 0.70
C GLU A 175 22.40 10.36 0.19
N ARG A 176 23.59 10.90 -0.10
CA ARG A 176 23.76 12.22 -0.74
C ARG A 176 23.04 12.28 -2.07
N GLU A 177 23.18 11.24 -2.90
CA GLU A 177 22.49 11.19 -4.20
C GLU A 177 20.97 11.06 -4.03
N LYS A 178 20.48 10.30 -3.04
CA LYS A 178 19.04 10.27 -2.72
C LYS A 178 18.52 11.64 -2.29
N LEU A 179 19.23 12.31 -1.38
CA LEU A 179 18.88 13.65 -0.90
C LEU A 179 18.86 14.64 -2.07
N ARG A 180 19.86 14.61 -2.95
CA ARG A 180 19.90 15.43 -4.16
C ARG A 180 18.67 15.21 -5.04
N LYS A 181 18.29 13.95 -5.28
CA LYS A 181 17.09 13.63 -6.07
C LYS A 181 15.81 14.14 -5.40
N GLU A 182 15.70 14.01 -4.09
CA GLU A 182 14.56 14.53 -3.33
C GLU A 182 14.49 16.06 -3.40
N GLU A 183 15.60 16.75 -3.20
CA GLU A 183 15.70 18.21 -3.33
C GLU A 183 15.26 18.67 -4.74
N ILE A 184 15.77 18.02 -5.80
CA ILE A 184 15.34 18.28 -7.18
C ILE A 184 13.83 18.07 -7.33
N GLY A 185 13.30 16.97 -6.78
CA GLY A 185 11.88 16.67 -6.82
C GLY A 185 11.02 17.71 -6.11
N GLU A 186 11.43 18.17 -4.93
CA GLU A 186 10.76 19.24 -4.19
C GLU A 186 10.78 20.57 -4.97
N HIS A 187 11.88 20.87 -5.64
CA HIS A 187 11.99 22.07 -6.48
C HIS A 187 11.08 21.98 -7.71
N ILE A 188 11.04 20.85 -8.42
CA ILE A 188 10.12 20.64 -9.55
C ILE A 188 8.67 20.74 -9.07
N LYS A 189 8.32 20.12 -7.94
CA LYS A 189 6.99 20.24 -7.34
C LYS A 189 6.61 21.68 -7.06
N ARG A 190 7.51 22.44 -6.43
CA ARG A 190 7.31 23.87 -6.15
C ARG A 190 7.10 24.68 -7.42
N ARG A 191 7.85 24.41 -8.49
CA ARG A 191 7.69 25.07 -9.78
C ARG A 191 6.35 24.73 -10.44
N ILE A 192 5.91 23.48 -10.37
CA ILE A 192 4.59 23.05 -10.85
C ILE A 192 3.49 23.80 -10.10
N ASP A 193 3.56 23.83 -8.77
CA ASP A 193 2.56 24.46 -7.92
C ASP A 193 2.50 25.99 -8.11
N LYS A 194 3.66 26.63 -8.19
CA LYS A 194 3.76 28.09 -8.32
C LYS A 194 3.45 28.60 -9.72
N TRP A 195 3.85 27.87 -10.77
CA TRP A 195 3.85 28.41 -12.14
C TRP A 195 2.92 27.64 -13.08
N LEU A 196 3.07 26.32 -13.20
CA LEU A 196 2.28 25.53 -14.15
C LEU A 196 0.80 25.49 -13.77
N LYS A 197 0.47 25.21 -12.50
CA LYS A 197 -0.93 25.12 -12.04
C LYS A 197 -1.69 26.42 -12.32
N PRO A 198 -1.21 27.61 -11.93
CA PRO A 198 -1.90 28.87 -12.26
C PRO A 198 -2.04 29.13 -13.76
N ALA A 199 -0.98 28.88 -14.55
CA ALA A 199 -1.03 29.07 -16.00
C ALA A 199 -2.05 28.13 -16.66
N PHE A 200 -2.07 26.86 -16.24
CA PHE A 200 -3.02 25.87 -16.72
C PHE A 200 -4.45 26.20 -16.29
N THR A 201 -4.67 26.61 -15.03
CA THR A 201 -5.99 27.06 -14.56
C THR A 201 -6.49 28.29 -15.33
N ALA A 202 -5.64 29.29 -15.55
CA ALA A 202 -5.99 30.46 -16.36
C ALA A 202 -6.36 30.07 -17.80
N PHE A 203 -5.61 29.13 -18.39
CA PHE A 203 -5.94 28.57 -19.69
C PHE A 203 -7.33 27.91 -19.67
N ILE A 204 -7.62 26.99 -18.75
CA ILE A 204 -8.91 26.29 -18.66
C ILE A 204 -10.07 27.28 -18.44
N LEU A 205 -9.91 28.29 -17.58
CA LEU A 205 -10.93 29.30 -17.34
C LEU A 205 -11.16 30.23 -18.53
N SER A 206 -10.19 30.37 -19.44
CA SER A 206 -10.33 31.12 -20.68
C SER A 206 -11.12 30.37 -21.77
N ARG A 207 -11.38 29.07 -21.58
CA ARG A 207 -12.06 28.23 -22.55
C ARG A 207 -13.57 28.16 -22.29
N PRO A 208 -14.39 27.97 -23.35
CA PRO A 208 -15.80 27.64 -23.17
C PRO A 208 -16.00 26.43 -22.25
N PRO A 209 -17.06 26.41 -21.44
CA PRO A 209 -17.44 25.21 -20.69
C PRO A 209 -17.59 24.01 -21.63
N ASN A 210 -17.15 22.84 -21.18
CA ASN A 210 -17.17 21.57 -21.93
C ASN A 210 -16.19 21.46 -23.10
N GLU A 211 -15.30 22.42 -23.32
CA GLU A 211 -14.22 22.23 -24.28
C GLU A 211 -13.27 21.12 -23.80
N ILE A 212 -12.95 20.19 -24.70
CA ILE A 212 -12.06 19.07 -24.40
C ILE A 212 -10.62 19.57 -24.44
N ASN A 213 -9.92 19.46 -23.32
CA ASN A 213 -8.58 19.98 -23.11
C ASN A 213 -7.65 18.87 -22.60
N PRO A 214 -6.34 18.94 -22.91
CA PRO A 214 -5.36 18.04 -22.30
C PRO A 214 -5.37 18.22 -20.78
N ASN A 215 -5.00 17.17 -20.06
CA ASN A 215 -4.83 17.30 -18.61
C ASN A 215 -3.50 18.01 -18.27
N ILE A 216 -3.35 18.42 -17.01
CA ILE A 216 -2.16 19.17 -16.57
C ILE A 216 -0.87 18.37 -16.73
N LEU A 217 -0.91 17.04 -16.62
CA LEU A 217 0.26 16.19 -16.79
C LEU A 217 0.71 16.15 -18.25
N GLU A 218 -0.23 16.05 -19.20
CA GLU A 218 0.10 16.14 -20.63
C GLU A 218 0.73 17.49 -20.99
N VAL A 219 0.24 18.59 -20.40
CA VAL A 219 0.84 19.92 -20.56
C VAL A 219 2.22 19.98 -19.89
N ALA A 220 2.38 19.47 -18.67
CA ALA A 220 3.68 19.40 -17.99
C ALA A 220 4.71 18.61 -18.79
N LEU A 221 4.23 17.60 -19.53
CA LEU A 221 5.01 16.74 -20.42
C LEU A 221 5.13 17.30 -21.85
N SER A 222 4.71 18.53 -22.14
CA SER A 222 5.07 19.23 -23.39
C SER A 222 6.54 19.67 -23.38
N ASP A 223 7.17 19.77 -24.55
CA ASP A 223 8.59 20.13 -24.66
C ASP A 223 8.90 21.49 -23.99
N GLN A 224 8.00 22.45 -24.11
CA GLN A 224 8.12 23.79 -23.56
C GLN A 224 8.14 23.76 -22.03
N TRP A 225 7.15 23.09 -21.43
CA TRP A 225 7.04 23.02 -19.97
C TRP A 225 8.05 22.07 -19.34
N ARG A 226 8.38 20.93 -19.96
CA ARG A 226 9.46 20.06 -19.47
C ARG A 226 10.78 20.80 -19.38
N THR A 227 11.12 21.55 -20.44
CA THR A 227 12.35 22.34 -20.49
C THR A 227 12.38 23.31 -19.32
N VAL A 228 11.33 24.12 -19.16
CA VAL A 228 11.23 25.15 -18.11
C VAL A 228 11.22 24.56 -16.71
N LEU A 229 10.40 23.54 -16.44
CA LEU A 229 10.29 22.95 -15.09
C LEU A 229 11.60 22.33 -14.62
N CYS A 230 12.37 21.76 -15.55
CA CYS A 230 13.64 21.10 -15.26
C CYS A 230 14.87 21.96 -15.63
N THR A 231 14.75 23.28 -15.68
CA THR A 231 15.90 24.19 -15.90
C THR A 231 16.81 24.24 -14.66
N GLU A 232 18.11 24.09 -14.86
CA GLU A 232 19.12 24.26 -13.80
C GLU A 232 19.54 25.74 -13.66
N PRO A 233 19.95 26.18 -12.45
CA PRO A 233 20.03 25.41 -11.20
C PRO A 233 18.65 25.22 -10.54
N PHE A 234 18.44 24.06 -9.88
CA PHE A 234 17.17 23.78 -9.19
C PHE A 234 16.95 24.61 -7.93
N SER A 235 18.03 25.10 -7.31
CA SER A 235 18.00 25.99 -6.15
C SER A 235 17.34 27.34 -6.43
N GLU A 236 17.29 27.76 -7.71
CA GLU A 236 16.70 29.03 -8.12
C GLU A 236 15.28 28.83 -8.65
N ASP A 237 14.46 29.86 -8.51
CA ASP A 237 13.13 29.88 -9.08
C ASP A 237 13.17 30.25 -10.57
N LEU A 238 12.08 29.95 -11.28
CA LEU A 238 11.95 30.28 -12.69
C LEU A 238 11.80 31.78 -12.91
N THR A 239 12.34 32.27 -14.02
CA THR A 239 12.13 33.66 -14.43
C THR A 239 10.73 33.83 -15.02
N GLU A 240 10.09 34.96 -14.75
CA GLU A 240 8.74 35.23 -15.24
C GLU A 240 8.65 35.16 -16.77
N SER A 241 9.68 35.63 -17.48
CA SER A 241 9.74 35.56 -18.94
C SER A 241 9.74 34.12 -19.48
N SER A 242 10.48 33.20 -18.82
CA SER A 242 10.49 31.78 -19.20
C SER A 242 9.12 31.13 -19.00
N VAL A 243 8.44 31.49 -17.91
CA VAL A 243 7.10 30.98 -17.59
C VAL A 243 6.05 31.54 -18.55
N GLN A 244 6.09 32.84 -18.84
CA GLN A 244 5.18 33.49 -19.79
C GLN A 244 5.34 32.90 -21.20
N SER A 245 6.58 32.69 -21.64
CA SER A 245 6.88 32.05 -22.92
C SER A 245 6.27 30.64 -23.00
N ALA A 246 6.53 29.76 -22.01
CA ALA A 246 5.93 28.42 -21.97
C ALA A 246 4.40 28.44 -21.83
N GLY A 247 3.85 29.37 -21.02
CA GLY A 247 2.42 29.55 -20.84
C GLY A 247 1.70 29.94 -22.13
N SER A 248 2.31 30.81 -22.95
CA SER A 248 1.75 31.23 -24.24
C SER A 248 1.57 30.10 -25.25
N GLN A 249 2.26 28.97 -25.05
CA GLN A 249 2.26 27.81 -25.95
C GLN A 249 1.20 26.78 -25.58
N ILE A 250 0.56 26.90 -24.39
CA ILE A 250 -0.49 25.97 -23.94
C ILE A 250 -1.66 25.90 -24.95
N PRO A 251 -2.20 27.01 -25.50
CA PRO A 251 -3.32 26.92 -26.44
C PRO A 251 -3.00 26.17 -27.72
N GLU A 252 -1.81 26.40 -28.30
CA GLU A 252 -1.36 25.70 -29.53
C GLU A 252 -1.14 24.21 -29.26
N PHE A 253 -0.51 23.87 -28.13
CA PHE A 253 -0.38 22.48 -27.69
C PHE A 253 -1.74 21.80 -27.51
N ALA A 254 -2.69 22.45 -26.84
CA ALA A 254 -4.03 21.91 -26.63
C ALA A 254 -4.79 21.69 -27.95
N GLN A 255 -4.62 22.59 -28.92
CA GLN A 255 -5.20 22.43 -30.26
C GLN A 255 -4.58 21.25 -31.01
N SER A 256 -3.25 21.14 -31.03
CA SER A 256 -2.57 20.01 -31.66
C SER A 256 -2.93 18.68 -31.00
N TRP A 257 -2.98 18.67 -29.67
CA TRP A 257 -3.41 17.51 -28.88
C TRP A 257 -4.83 17.10 -29.26
N ARG A 258 -5.77 18.04 -29.33
CA ARG A 258 -7.17 17.75 -29.69
C ARG A 258 -7.26 17.19 -31.10
N LYS A 259 -6.57 17.79 -32.06
CA LYS A 259 -6.53 17.33 -33.45
C LYS A 259 -6.03 15.88 -33.55
N ASP A 260 -4.99 15.53 -32.78
CA ASP A 260 -4.49 14.16 -32.71
C ASP A 260 -5.55 13.19 -32.16
N ARG A 261 -6.22 13.54 -31.05
CA ARG A 261 -7.26 12.68 -30.45
C ARG A 261 -8.50 12.53 -31.34
N ILE A 262 -8.91 13.59 -32.03
CA ILE A 262 -9.95 13.56 -33.06
C ILE A 262 -9.53 12.64 -34.20
N GLY A 263 -8.28 12.73 -34.66
CA GLY A 263 -7.73 11.83 -35.68
C GLY A 263 -7.83 10.35 -35.28
N GLN A 264 -7.53 10.02 -34.02
CA GLN A 264 -7.67 8.65 -33.50
C GLN A 264 -9.12 8.17 -33.47
N LEU A 265 -10.08 9.03 -33.13
CA LEU A 265 -11.51 8.68 -33.16
C LEU A 265 -12.02 8.49 -34.57
N LEU A 266 -11.66 9.38 -35.49
CA LEU A 266 -12.01 9.24 -36.91
C LEU A 266 -11.48 7.93 -37.48
N GLU A 267 -10.31 7.48 -37.04
CA GLU A 267 -9.78 6.18 -37.42
C GLU A 267 -10.63 5.01 -36.89
N LEU A 268 -11.20 5.12 -35.68
CA LEU A 268 -12.16 4.14 -35.18
C LEU A 268 -13.47 4.16 -35.98
N VAL A 269 -13.95 5.33 -36.38
CA VAL A 269 -15.15 5.48 -37.22
C VAL A 269 -14.92 4.87 -38.60
N ARG A 270 -13.78 5.14 -39.25
CA ARG A 270 -13.44 4.55 -40.57
C ARG A 270 -13.35 3.02 -40.56
N LYS A 271 -12.99 2.44 -39.42
CA LYS A 271 -12.95 0.98 -39.23
C LYS A 271 -14.34 0.36 -38.98
N SER A 272 -15.36 1.17 -38.76
CA SER A 272 -16.71 0.68 -38.51
C SER A 272 -17.37 0.14 -39.78
N LYS A 273 -18.40 -0.69 -39.62
CA LYS A 273 -19.14 -1.22 -40.76
C LYS A 273 -19.96 -0.13 -41.43
N THR A 274 -20.56 0.76 -40.63
CA THR A 274 -21.40 1.86 -41.11
C THR A 274 -20.64 2.80 -42.05
N TYR A 275 -19.41 3.18 -41.72
CA TYR A 275 -18.64 4.19 -42.46
C TYR A 275 -17.53 3.61 -43.35
N SER A 276 -17.43 2.29 -43.46
CA SER A 276 -16.41 1.64 -44.28
C SER A 276 -16.51 2.08 -45.75
N GLY A 277 -15.40 2.59 -46.28
CA GLY A 277 -15.30 3.08 -47.66
C GLY A 277 -15.89 4.47 -47.91
N GLN A 278 -16.35 5.17 -46.86
CA GLN A 278 -16.85 6.54 -46.94
C GLN A 278 -15.77 7.55 -46.55
N GLU A 279 -15.89 8.77 -47.08
CA GLU A 279 -15.08 9.89 -46.60
C GLU A 279 -15.67 10.39 -45.28
N VAL A 280 -14.93 10.17 -44.18
CA VAL A 280 -15.35 10.57 -42.83
C VAL A 280 -14.63 11.87 -42.45
N THR A 281 -15.40 12.95 -42.31
CA THR A 281 -14.96 14.25 -41.79
C THR A 281 -15.18 14.36 -40.28
N GLU A 282 -14.63 15.41 -39.67
CA GLU A 282 -14.79 15.69 -38.22
C GLU A 282 -16.26 15.90 -37.82
N ASP A 283 -17.11 16.41 -38.72
CA ASP A 283 -18.52 16.69 -38.47
C ASP A 283 -19.29 15.45 -37.99
N VAL A 284 -18.91 14.27 -38.49
CA VAL A 284 -19.50 12.99 -38.07
C VAL A 284 -19.38 12.78 -36.56
N LEU A 285 -18.30 13.23 -35.92
CA LEU A 285 -18.12 13.08 -34.47
C LEU A 285 -19.13 13.90 -33.64
N HIS A 286 -19.71 14.95 -34.23
CA HIS A 286 -20.70 15.79 -33.57
C HIS A 286 -22.12 15.26 -33.71
N LEU A 287 -22.36 14.32 -34.62
CA LEU A 287 -23.66 13.69 -34.82
C LEU A 287 -24.07 12.88 -33.59
N ALA A 288 -25.35 12.98 -33.25
CA ALA A 288 -25.93 12.24 -32.14
C ALA A 288 -25.84 10.72 -32.35
N CYS A 289 -25.85 10.25 -33.61
CA CYS A 289 -25.74 8.83 -33.94
C CYS A 289 -24.30 8.28 -33.89
N THR A 290 -23.27 9.11 -33.74
CA THR A 290 -21.88 8.64 -33.68
C THR A 290 -21.53 8.20 -32.26
N MET A 291 -21.69 6.89 -32.02
CA MET A 291 -21.57 6.28 -30.71
C MET A 291 -20.33 5.39 -30.59
N PHE A 292 -19.71 5.43 -29.42
CA PHE A 292 -18.56 4.60 -29.06
C PHE A 292 -18.88 3.76 -27.84
N ARG A 293 -18.20 2.62 -27.70
CA ARG A 293 -18.30 1.76 -26.53
C ARG A 293 -16.92 1.47 -25.96
N CYS A 294 -16.83 1.49 -24.63
CA CYS A 294 -15.65 0.98 -23.94
C CYS A 294 -15.83 -0.51 -23.61
N THR A 295 -14.93 -1.36 -24.10
CA THR A 295 -14.91 -2.81 -23.84
C THR A 295 -14.27 -3.18 -22.49
N ASN A 296 -13.50 -2.26 -21.89
CA ASN A 296 -12.81 -2.49 -20.62
C ASN A 296 -13.62 -2.07 -19.38
N CYS A 297 -14.53 -1.12 -19.52
CA CYS A 297 -15.17 -0.49 -18.36
C CYS A 297 -16.34 -1.36 -17.86
N LYS A 298 -16.20 -1.88 -16.64
CA LYS A 298 -17.30 -2.55 -15.89
C LYS A 298 -18.10 -1.56 -15.04
N CYS A 299 -17.63 -0.33 -14.90
CA CYS A 299 -18.15 0.68 -13.98
C CYS A 299 -19.43 1.39 -14.45
N GLY A 300 -19.77 1.33 -15.74
CA GLY A 300 -21.00 1.87 -16.32
C GLY A 300 -22.17 0.87 -16.44
N GLY A 301 -21.94 -0.38 -16.01
CA GLY A 301 -22.73 -1.52 -16.46
C GLY A 301 -22.28 -2.01 -17.85
N PRO A 302 -22.65 -3.24 -18.24
CA PRO A 302 -22.39 -3.72 -19.59
C PRO A 302 -23.14 -2.84 -20.60
N GLY A 303 -22.42 -2.19 -21.53
CA GLY A 303 -23.01 -1.51 -22.69
C GLY A 303 -23.17 0.02 -22.60
N GLU A 304 -22.48 0.71 -21.70
CA GLU A 304 -22.53 2.19 -21.72
C GLU A 304 -21.96 2.76 -23.02
N VAL A 305 -22.82 3.41 -23.81
CA VAL A 305 -22.45 4.11 -25.03
C VAL A 305 -22.00 5.53 -24.69
N ASN A 306 -20.97 5.97 -25.40
CA ASN A 306 -20.35 7.26 -25.21
C ASN A 306 -20.47 8.06 -26.51
N THR A 307 -20.83 9.33 -26.38
CA THR A 307 -20.63 10.27 -27.49
C THR A 307 -19.14 10.61 -27.62
N TYR A 308 -18.76 11.27 -28.71
CA TYR A 308 -17.40 11.77 -28.93
C TYR A 308 -16.77 12.42 -27.69
N ALA A 309 -17.43 13.42 -27.10
CA ALA A 309 -16.87 14.16 -25.97
C ALA A 309 -16.69 13.29 -24.72
N HIS A 310 -17.68 12.45 -24.40
CA HIS A 310 -17.61 11.51 -23.28
C HIS A 310 -16.50 10.48 -23.50
N THR A 311 -16.31 10.04 -24.75
CA THR A 311 -15.25 9.10 -25.13
C THR A 311 -13.88 9.68 -24.85
N LEU A 312 -13.61 10.95 -25.17
CA LEU A 312 -12.31 11.56 -24.91
C LEU A 312 -12.01 11.80 -23.43
N VAL A 313 -13.02 12.00 -22.58
CA VAL A 313 -12.80 12.17 -21.12
C VAL A 313 -13.00 10.87 -20.33
N HIS A 314 -13.23 9.77 -21.04
CA HIS A 314 -13.56 8.49 -20.44
C HIS A 314 -12.41 7.96 -19.58
N SER A 315 -12.70 7.58 -18.33
CA SER A 315 -11.68 7.22 -17.34
C SER A 315 -10.82 6.02 -17.76
N CYS A 316 -11.37 5.07 -18.53
CA CYS A 316 -10.58 3.94 -19.06
C CYS A 316 -9.47 4.36 -20.04
N ASN A 317 -9.49 5.59 -20.58
CA ASN A 317 -8.41 6.12 -21.42
C ASN A 317 -7.24 6.67 -20.60
N PHE A 318 -7.40 6.73 -19.28
CA PHE A 318 -6.42 7.24 -18.36
C PHE A 318 -6.04 6.14 -17.38
N LEU A 319 -4.75 5.88 -17.18
CA LEU A 319 -4.32 4.95 -16.13
C LEU A 319 -4.00 5.71 -14.84
N TRP A 320 -4.74 5.39 -13.78
CA TRP A 320 -4.67 6.05 -12.47
C TRP A 320 -3.94 5.22 -11.40
N MET A 321 -3.55 3.97 -11.71
CA MET A 321 -3.18 2.99 -10.67
C MET A 321 -2.00 2.09 -11.02
N TYR A 322 -1.46 2.15 -12.24
CA TYR A 322 -0.34 1.31 -12.65
C TYR A 322 0.73 2.20 -13.24
N SER A 323 1.88 2.28 -12.57
CA SER A 323 2.99 3.12 -12.98
C SER A 323 3.33 2.88 -14.46
N PRO A 324 3.42 3.93 -15.28
CA PRO A 324 3.85 3.80 -16.67
C PRO A 324 5.23 3.14 -16.74
N ILE A 325 5.54 2.50 -17.87
CA ILE A 325 6.93 2.13 -18.15
C ILE A 325 7.64 3.43 -18.52
N VAL A 326 8.47 3.91 -17.61
CA VAL A 326 9.22 5.16 -17.81
C VAL A 326 10.56 4.85 -18.44
N GLN A 327 10.75 5.34 -19.66
CA GLN A 327 12.02 5.26 -20.38
C GLN A 327 12.68 6.63 -20.41
N VAL A 328 13.90 6.69 -19.89
CA VAL A 328 14.71 7.92 -19.93
C VAL A 328 15.70 7.76 -21.06
N ALA A 329 15.60 8.61 -22.08
CA ALA A 329 16.47 8.60 -23.24
C ALA A 329 16.70 10.03 -23.75
N PRO A 330 17.94 10.44 -24.05
CA PRO A 330 18.23 11.76 -24.59
C PRO A 330 17.33 12.15 -25.75
N ARG A 331 17.07 13.45 -25.91
CA ARG A 331 16.15 13.98 -26.94
C ARG A 331 16.58 13.60 -28.36
N ASP A 332 17.88 13.56 -28.60
CA ASP A 332 18.54 13.23 -29.86
C ASP A 332 18.78 11.73 -30.07
N ALA A 333 18.39 10.87 -29.13
CA ALA A 333 18.53 9.43 -29.27
C ALA A 333 17.68 8.92 -30.46
N LYS A 334 18.38 8.45 -31.51
CA LYS A 334 17.77 7.88 -32.73
C LYS A 334 16.99 6.59 -32.48
N HIS A 335 17.39 5.84 -31.47
CA HIS A 335 16.76 4.58 -31.08
C HIS A 335 16.41 4.63 -29.60
N LEU A 336 15.17 4.28 -29.29
CA LEU A 336 14.78 4.00 -27.91
C LEU A 336 15.23 2.57 -27.59
N PRO A 337 15.88 2.34 -26.44
CA PRO A 337 16.06 0.97 -25.98
C PRO A 337 14.66 0.32 -25.89
N PRO A 338 14.53 -0.97 -26.23
CA PRO A 338 13.26 -1.66 -26.00
C PRO A 338 12.86 -1.51 -24.53
N PRO A 339 11.58 -1.28 -24.21
CA PRO A 339 11.14 -1.23 -22.83
C PRO A 339 11.54 -2.51 -22.15
N GLU A 340 12.22 -2.38 -21.00
CA GLU A 340 12.35 -3.50 -20.07
C GLU A 340 10.93 -3.86 -19.65
N LEU A 341 10.37 -4.86 -20.32
CA LEU A 341 9.08 -5.40 -19.95
C LEU A 341 9.28 -6.06 -18.59
N PRO A 342 8.50 -5.67 -17.56
CA PRO A 342 8.52 -6.40 -16.31
C PRO A 342 8.26 -7.88 -16.63
N ASP A 343 9.10 -8.78 -16.10
CA ASP A 343 8.88 -10.24 -16.15
C ASP A 343 7.72 -10.65 -15.22
N ASP A 344 6.72 -9.78 -15.06
CA ASP A 344 5.49 -10.08 -14.37
C ASP A 344 4.50 -10.66 -15.39
N GLY A 345 4.39 -11.99 -15.44
CA GLY A 345 3.37 -12.70 -16.23
C GLY A 345 1.91 -12.35 -15.88
N TYR A 346 1.68 -11.31 -15.07
CA TYR A 346 0.40 -10.85 -14.56
C TYR A 346 -0.19 -9.64 -15.32
N SER A 347 0.58 -8.94 -16.14
CA SER A 347 0.13 -7.71 -16.78
C SER A 347 -0.32 -7.92 -18.23
N ALA A 348 -1.46 -8.58 -18.46
CA ALA A 348 -2.07 -8.68 -19.80
C ALA A 348 -2.44 -7.32 -20.41
N ARG A 349 -2.41 -6.23 -19.62
CA ARG A 349 -2.63 -4.85 -20.10
C ARG A 349 -1.29 -4.22 -20.48
N LYS A 350 -1.20 -3.72 -21.71
CA LYS A 350 -0.07 -2.90 -22.17
C LYS A 350 0.02 -1.66 -21.28
N ARG A 351 1.11 -1.52 -20.52
CA ARG A 351 1.39 -0.30 -19.77
C ARG A 351 1.82 0.80 -20.77
N PRO A 352 1.38 2.05 -20.60
CA PRO A 352 1.83 3.15 -21.43
C PRO A 352 3.32 3.36 -21.19
N ILE A 353 4.03 3.60 -22.30
CA ILE A 353 5.43 3.95 -22.26
C ILE A 353 5.51 5.48 -22.26
N ILE A 354 6.09 6.05 -21.20
CA ILE A 354 6.39 7.47 -21.16
C ILE A 354 7.88 7.65 -21.42
N ARG A 355 8.19 8.36 -22.51
CA ARG A 355 9.54 8.82 -22.79
C ARG A 355 9.80 10.10 -22.01
N LEU A 356 10.86 10.09 -21.22
CA LEU A 356 11.46 11.25 -20.57
C LEU A 356 12.83 11.51 -21.19
N TYR A 357 13.25 12.77 -21.24
CA TYR A 357 14.55 13.13 -21.81
C TYR A 357 15.66 13.18 -20.77
N ARG A 358 15.28 13.36 -19.51
CA ARG A 358 16.18 13.47 -18.36
C ARG A 358 15.59 12.75 -17.15
N GLU A 359 16.45 12.34 -16.23
CA GLU A 359 16.03 11.60 -15.04
C GLU A 359 15.17 12.47 -14.11
N GLU A 360 15.45 13.77 -14.06
CA GLU A 360 14.74 14.74 -13.22
C GLU A 360 13.27 14.90 -13.65
N GLU A 361 12.94 14.65 -14.92
CA GLU A 361 11.55 14.70 -15.41
C GLU A 361 10.67 13.64 -14.73
N ARG A 362 11.24 12.60 -14.10
CA ARG A 362 10.48 11.63 -13.30
C ARG A 362 9.72 12.31 -12.17
N HIS A 363 10.28 13.38 -11.60
CA HIS A 363 9.63 14.12 -10.54
C HIS A 363 8.36 14.85 -11.00
N ILE A 364 8.21 15.13 -12.31
CA ILE A 364 6.93 15.62 -12.87
C ILE A 364 5.86 14.55 -12.71
N LEU A 365 6.18 13.29 -13.05
CA LEU A 365 5.27 12.16 -12.92
C LEU A 365 4.90 11.91 -11.45
N THR A 366 5.88 11.93 -10.54
CA THR A 366 5.64 11.77 -9.09
C THR A 366 4.78 12.91 -8.55
N THR A 367 5.04 14.15 -8.95
CA THR A 367 4.27 15.32 -8.48
C THR A 367 2.81 15.27 -8.94
N LEU A 368 2.56 14.74 -10.14
CA LEU A 368 1.25 14.66 -10.76
C LEU A 368 0.74 13.21 -10.82
N GLU A 369 1.12 12.37 -9.86
CA GLU A 369 0.81 10.92 -9.87
C GLU A 369 -0.69 10.61 -9.83
N HIS A 370 -1.49 11.54 -9.30
CA HIS A 370 -2.95 11.44 -9.28
C HIS A 370 -3.61 11.97 -10.57
N VAL A 371 -2.83 12.43 -11.54
CA VAL A 371 -3.32 12.85 -12.86
C VAL A 371 -3.14 11.66 -13.79
N GLY A 372 -4.25 11.11 -14.28
CA GLY A 372 -4.20 9.93 -15.15
C GLY A 372 -3.42 10.19 -16.44
N ILE A 373 -2.65 9.20 -16.88
CA ILE A 373 -1.88 9.25 -18.13
C ILE A 373 -2.75 8.74 -19.27
N TRP A 374 -2.87 9.51 -20.35
CA TRP A 374 -3.57 9.07 -21.55
C TRP A 374 -2.88 7.85 -22.17
N VAL A 375 -3.63 6.76 -22.36
CA VAL A 375 -3.10 5.50 -22.92
C VAL A 375 -3.54 5.21 -24.35
N GLY A 376 -4.32 6.10 -24.95
CA GLY A 376 -4.95 5.87 -26.25
C GLY A 376 -6.37 5.35 -26.13
N LEU A 377 -6.99 5.17 -27.28
CA LEU A 377 -8.33 4.62 -27.43
C LEU A 377 -8.30 3.11 -27.72
N ASP A 378 -7.32 2.67 -28.52
CA ASP A 378 -7.15 1.28 -28.94
C ASP A 378 -6.44 0.46 -27.83
N PRO A 379 -6.92 -0.74 -27.45
CA PRO A 379 -8.01 -1.52 -28.07
C PRO A 379 -9.36 -1.44 -27.37
N HIS A 380 -9.51 -0.59 -26.36
CA HIS A 380 -10.68 -0.66 -25.49
C HIS A 380 -11.84 0.24 -25.89
N ILE A 381 -11.63 1.25 -26.73
CA ILE A 381 -12.70 2.05 -27.32
C ILE A 381 -12.92 1.56 -28.74
N VAL A 382 -14.17 1.26 -29.06
CA VAL A 382 -14.61 0.85 -30.40
C VAL A 382 -15.79 1.70 -30.84
N PHE A 383 -15.97 1.88 -32.14
CA PHE A 383 -17.23 2.39 -32.68
C PHE A 383 -18.34 1.36 -32.46
N ASP A 384 -19.51 1.81 -32.06
CA ASP A 384 -20.64 0.94 -31.73
C ASP A 384 -21.71 1.01 -32.84
N ASP A 385 -21.55 0.18 -33.87
CA ASP A 385 -22.48 0.11 -35.01
C ASP A 385 -23.92 -0.18 -34.55
N VAL A 386 -24.12 -0.97 -33.48
CA VAL A 386 -25.47 -1.30 -32.98
C VAL A 386 -26.12 -0.09 -32.32
N ALA A 387 -25.36 0.64 -31.49
CA ALA A 387 -25.86 1.86 -30.88
C ALA A 387 -26.12 2.96 -31.91
N HIS A 388 -25.31 3.03 -32.97
CA HIS A 388 -25.52 3.94 -34.09
C HIS A 388 -26.88 3.73 -34.76
N GLU A 389 -27.18 2.51 -35.21
CA GLU A 389 -28.46 2.16 -35.85
C GLU A 389 -29.66 2.42 -34.94
N HIS A 390 -29.49 2.15 -33.65
CA HIS A 390 -30.53 2.39 -32.67
C HIS A 390 -30.78 3.88 -32.45
N MET A 391 -29.72 4.69 -32.42
CA MET A 391 -29.84 6.12 -32.33
C MET A 391 -30.52 6.71 -33.58
N LEU A 392 -30.23 6.19 -34.77
CA LEU A 392 -30.95 6.58 -36.00
C LEU A 392 -32.44 6.28 -35.89
N SER A 393 -32.81 5.09 -35.42
CA SER A 393 -34.22 4.71 -35.20
C SER A 393 -34.91 5.61 -34.16
N LEU A 394 -34.18 6.01 -33.11
CA LEU A 394 -34.67 6.94 -32.10
C LEU A 394 -34.91 8.34 -32.70
N LEU A 395 -33.98 8.85 -33.51
CA LEU A 395 -34.13 10.13 -34.19
C LEU A 395 -35.33 10.12 -35.14
N ASP A 396 -35.51 9.06 -35.93
CA ASP A 396 -36.68 8.88 -36.81
C ASP A 396 -37.99 8.88 -36.02
N THR A 397 -38.03 8.17 -34.89
CA THR A 397 -39.20 8.14 -33.99
C THR A 397 -39.53 9.52 -33.41
N LEU A 398 -38.51 10.34 -33.14
CA LEU A 398 -38.69 11.72 -32.70
C LEU A 398 -39.04 12.69 -33.84
N GLY A 399 -38.98 12.23 -35.10
CA GLY A 399 -39.12 13.06 -36.30
C GLY A 399 -37.95 14.02 -36.51
N TRP A 400 -36.75 13.64 -36.06
CA TRP A 400 -35.54 14.46 -36.13
C TRP A 400 -34.61 13.96 -37.24
N SER A 401 -33.80 14.86 -37.80
CA SER A 401 -32.85 14.51 -38.88
C SER A 401 -31.73 13.59 -38.37
N CYS A 402 -31.14 12.78 -39.25
CA CYS A 402 -29.92 12.04 -38.94
C CYS A 402 -28.71 12.96 -38.71
N ASP A 403 -28.77 14.20 -39.21
CA ASP A 403 -27.78 15.25 -38.97
C ASP A 403 -27.90 15.90 -37.58
N THR A 404 -28.86 15.45 -36.75
CA THR A 404 -29.01 15.97 -35.39
C THR A 404 -27.71 15.77 -34.60
N THR A 405 -27.24 16.84 -33.99
CA THR A 405 -26.01 16.85 -33.20
C THR A 405 -26.23 16.38 -31.76
N VAL A 406 -25.15 15.95 -31.11
CA VAL A 406 -25.16 15.65 -29.67
C VAL A 406 -25.58 16.89 -28.88
N ALA A 407 -25.15 18.09 -29.27
CA ALA A 407 -25.50 19.32 -28.56
C ALA A 407 -27.02 19.57 -28.56
N GLU A 408 -27.68 19.37 -29.70
CA GLU A 408 -29.15 19.50 -29.80
C GLU A 408 -29.88 18.45 -28.95
N MET A 409 -29.38 17.20 -28.92
CA MET A 409 -29.93 16.17 -28.04
C MET A 409 -29.76 16.51 -26.55
N GLU A 410 -28.63 17.10 -26.18
CA GLU A 410 -28.32 17.50 -24.80
C GLU A 410 -29.12 18.73 -24.36
N GLU A 411 -29.41 19.64 -25.28
CA GLU A 411 -30.26 20.80 -24.99
C GLU A 411 -31.71 20.37 -24.75
N ARG A 412 -32.23 19.48 -25.60
CA ARG A 412 -33.65 19.07 -25.56
C ARG A 412 -33.96 17.99 -24.52
N GLN A 413 -32.98 17.15 -24.16
CA GLN A 413 -33.12 16.03 -23.20
C GLN A 413 -34.41 15.20 -23.39
N PRO A 414 -34.70 14.67 -24.60
CA PRO A 414 -35.97 13.97 -24.83
C PRO A 414 -36.08 12.71 -23.96
N TYR A 415 -37.29 12.48 -23.46
CA TYR A 415 -37.71 11.21 -22.89
C TYR A 415 -38.33 10.36 -23.99
N VAL A 416 -37.94 9.10 -24.05
CA VAL A 416 -38.44 8.14 -25.02
C VAL A 416 -39.09 6.96 -24.30
N GLU A 417 -40.27 6.59 -24.77
CA GLU A 417 -40.98 5.41 -24.28
C GLU A 417 -40.46 4.19 -25.06
N CYS A 418 -39.80 3.29 -24.35
CA CYS A 418 -39.12 2.14 -24.94
C CYS A 418 -40.04 0.91 -24.85
N PHE A 419 -40.59 0.51 -26.00
CA PHE A 419 -41.51 -0.62 -26.12
C PHE A 419 -40.88 -1.88 -26.73
N CYS A 420 -39.68 -1.76 -27.29
CA CYS A 420 -39.02 -2.85 -28.01
C CYS A 420 -38.50 -3.94 -27.05
N GLU A 421 -38.52 -5.21 -27.50
CA GLU A 421 -37.98 -6.36 -26.77
C GLU A 421 -36.51 -6.16 -26.37
N CYS A 422 -35.74 -5.38 -27.12
CA CYS A 422 -34.34 -5.02 -26.81
C CYS A 422 -34.15 -4.32 -25.45
N TYR A 423 -35.21 -3.72 -24.90
CA TYR A 423 -35.21 -3.05 -23.60
C TYR A 423 -35.79 -3.90 -22.47
N HIS A 424 -36.20 -5.11 -22.84
CA HIS A 424 -36.91 -6.00 -21.98
C HIS A 424 -35.97 -7.05 -21.39
N ASP A 425 -36.03 -7.21 -20.07
CA ASP A 425 -35.41 -8.36 -19.44
C ASP A 425 -36.30 -9.56 -19.75
N PRO A 426 -35.82 -10.59 -20.48
CA PRO A 426 -36.65 -11.72 -20.88
C PRO A 426 -37.23 -12.49 -19.68
N LYS A 427 -36.74 -12.23 -18.46
CA LYS A 427 -37.25 -12.83 -17.22
C LYS A 427 -38.39 -12.03 -16.56
N LYS A 428 -38.75 -10.85 -17.08
CA LYS A 428 -39.80 -9.99 -16.54
C LYS A 428 -40.99 -9.95 -17.52
N PRO A 429 -42.17 -9.51 -17.08
CA PRO A 429 -43.29 -9.23 -17.99
C PRO A 429 -43.09 -7.89 -18.69
N LEU A 430 -43.45 -7.81 -19.97
CA LEU A 430 -43.33 -6.61 -20.81
C LEU A 430 -43.86 -5.38 -20.05
N SER A 431 -42.95 -4.45 -19.75
CA SER A 431 -43.27 -3.22 -19.06
C SER A 431 -42.81 -2.04 -19.89
N ARG A 432 -43.69 -1.04 -19.99
CA ARG A 432 -43.38 0.24 -20.62
C ARG A 432 -42.36 0.95 -19.75
N LYS A 433 -41.23 1.33 -20.33
CA LYS A 433 -40.19 2.08 -19.62
C LYS A 433 -39.94 3.39 -20.33
N ILE A 434 -39.83 4.45 -19.56
CA ILE A 434 -39.48 5.77 -20.06
C ILE A 434 -38.06 6.05 -19.63
N TYR A 435 -37.19 6.34 -20.60
CA TYR A 435 -35.79 6.66 -20.37
C TYR A 435 -35.43 7.98 -21.03
N ARG A 436 -34.40 8.65 -20.50
CA ARG A 436 -33.71 9.70 -21.26
C ARG A 436 -32.96 9.05 -22.42
N TRP A 437 -32.85 9.76 -23.54
CA TRP A 437 -32.24 9.22 -24.77
C TRP A 437 -30.89 8.51 -24.55
N LYS A 438 -29.96 9.07 -23.77
CA LYS A 438 -28.68 8.41 -23.46
C LYS A 438 -28.88 7.02 -22.86
N LYS A 439 -29.75 6.94 -21.86
CA LYS A 439 -30.03 5.69 -21.17
C LYS A 439 -30.79 4.72 -22.07
N ALA A 440 -31.64 5.23 -22.96
CA ALA A 440 -32.32 4.41 -23.95
C ALA A 440 -31.31 3.75 -24.91
N VAL A 441 -30.35 4.49 -25.43
CA VAL A 441 -29.32 3.93 -26.32
C VAL A 441 -28.38 2.96 -25.59
N SER A 442 -28.06 3.20 -24.31
CA SER A 442 -27.15 2.32 -23.52
C SER A 442 -27.77 1.03 -22.97
N ILE A 443 -29.10 0.86 -22.96
CA ILE A 443 -29.74 -0.29 -22.28
C ILE A 443 -29.87 -1.54 -23.16
N ILE A 444 -29.50 -1.48 -24.44
CA ILE A 444 -29.68 -2.60 -25.38
C ILE A 444 -28.98 -3.86 -24.83
N ILE A 445 -29.79 -4.87 -24.46
CA ILE A 445 -29.36 -6.15 -23.88
C ILE A 445 -28.94 -7.11 -24.99
#